data_AF-A0A8T5AQ35-F1
#
_entry.id   AF-A0A8T5AQ35-F1
#
_cell.length_a   1.000
_cell.length_b   1.000
_cell.length_c   1.000
_cell.angle_alpha   90.00
_cell.angle_beta   90.00
_cell.angle_gamma   90.00
#
_symmetry.space_group_name_H-M   'P 1'
#
loop_
_entity.id
_entity.type
_entity.pdbx_description
1 polymer ?
#
loop_
_entity_poly.entity_id
_entity_poly.type
_entity_poly.pdbx_seq_one_letter_code
_entity_poly.pdbx_strand_id
1 'polypeptide(L)'
;MAFIGPWEIGLILIVILILFGGKKIPELARSMGEAVKQYRKATEGASEEAAKEGKEEITEHERKTIIETAKKLGIDVEGRSIKEISEDILEKAKKNQ
;
A
#
# COMPACT_ATOMS: atom_id res chain seq x y z
N MET A 1 -9.11 26.30 -34.93
CA MET A 1 -8.64 25.04 -34.33
C MET A 1 -9.54 23.95 -34.89
N ALA A 2 -9.02 23.05 -35.74
CA ALA A 2 -9.85 22.03 -36.35
C ALA A 2 -10.23 20.99 -35.29
N PHE A 3 -11.51 20.95 -34.92
CA PHE A 3 -12.04 19.85 -34.12
C PHE A 3 -12.28 18.68 -35.06
N ILE A 4 -11.64 17.57 -34.76
CA ILE A 4 -11.86 16.30 -35.47
C ILE A 4 -13.30 15.89 -35.16
N GLY A 5 -14.16 15.89 -36.18
CA GLY A 5 -15.55 15.51 -36.05
C GLY A 5 -15.71 14.00 -35.79
N PRO A 6 -16.90 13.58 -35.32
CA PRO A 6 -17.21 12.15 -35.16
C PRO A 6 -17.00 11.34 -36.45
N TRP A 7 -17.14 11.97 -37.62
CA TRP A 7 -16.94 11.35 -38.92
C TRP A 7 -15.47 11.02 -39.19
N GLU A 8 -14.56 11.97 -38.95
CA GLU A 8 -13.13 11.74 -39.09
C GLU A 8 -12.61 10.70 -38.08
N ILE A 9 -13.11 10.71 -36.85
CA ILE A 9 -12.79 9.67 -35.84
C ILE A 9 -13.24 8.29 -36.34
N GLY A 10 -14.45 8.18 -36.89
CA GLY A 10 -14.97 6.93 -37.45
C GLY A 10 -14.11 6.39 -38.61
N LEU A 11 -13.63 7.28 -39.48
CA LEU A 11 -12.78 6.91 -40.61
C LEU A 11 -11.41 6.40 -40.17
N ILE A 12 -10.81 7.04 -39.15
CA ILE A 12 -9.56 6.58 -38.53
C ILE A 12 -9.75 5.19 -37.89
N LEU A 13 -10.84 4.98 -37.16
CA LEU A 13 -11.16 3.67 -36.58
C LEU A 13 -11.30 2.58 -37.64
N ILE A 14 -11.96 2.87 -38.77
CA ILE A 14 -12.06 1.94 -39.89
C ILE A 14 -10.68 1.56 -40.45
N VAL A 15 -9.79 2.53 -40.66
CA VAL A 15 -8.42 2.24 -41.13
C VAL A 15 -7.67 1.35 -40.15
N ILE A 16 -7.75 1.64 -38.85
CA ILE A 16 -7.14 0.82 -37.79
C ILE A 16 -7.75 -0.60 -37.79
N LEU A 17 -9.07 -0.74 -37.93
CA LEU A 17 -9.75 -2.03 -37.97
C LEU A 17 -9.36 -2.86 -39.20
N ILE A 18 -9.02 -2.24 -40.32
CA ILE A 18 -8.52 -2.95 -41.51
C ILE A 18 -7.07 -3.43 -41.28
N LEU A 19 -6.21 -2.56 -40.73
CA LEU A 19 -4.80 -2.88 -40.48
C LEU A 19 -4.63 -3.98 -39.42
N PHE A 20 -5.38 -3.89 -38.32
CA PHE A 20 -5.27 -4.80 -37.19
C PHE A 20 -6.31 -5.93 -37.22
N GLY A 21 -7.38 -5.78 -37.99
CA GLY A 21 -8.54 -6.68 -37.99
C GLY A 21 -9.49 -6.38 -36.82
N GLY A 22 -10.81 -6.45 -37.08
CA GLY A 22 -11.83 -6.13 -36.06
C GLY A 22 -11.83 -7.02 -34.81
N LYS A 23 -11.12 -8.14 -34.83
CA LYS A 23 -10.98 -9.06 -33.68
C LYS A 23 -9.78 -8.75 -32.78
N LYS A 24 -8.75 -8.06 -33.27
CA LYS A 24 -7.51 -7.88 -32.49
C LYS A 24 -7.60 -6.79 -31.42
N ILE A 25 -8.32 -5.71 -31.69
CA ILE A 25 -8.57 -4.66 -30.68
C ILE A 25 -9.29 -5.21 -29.43
N PRO A 26 -10.41 -5.97 -29.53
CA PRO A 26 -11.06 -6.53 -28.36
C PRO A 26 -10.25 -7.65 -27.69
N GLU A 27 -9.43 -8.39 -28.42
CA GLU A 27 -8.53 -9.43 -27.89
C GLU A 27 -7.40 -8.81 -27.05
N LEU A 28 -6.78 -7.73 -27.53
CA LEU A 28 -5.80 -6.94 -26.79
C LEU A 28 -6.42 -6.28 -25.55
N ALA A 29 -7.62 -5.71 -25.67
CA ALA A 29 -8.32 -5.12 -24.53
C ALA A 29 -8.63 -6.16 -23.44
N ARG A 30 -9.03 -7.38 -23.82
CA ARG A 30 -9.26 -8.49 -22.87
C ARG A 30 -7.96 -8.89 -22.15
N SER A 31 -6.89 -9.16 -22.89
CA SER A 31 -5.62 -9.58 -22.29
C SER A 31 -4.98 -8.50 -21.42
N MET A 32 -5.04 -7.23 -21.83
CA MET A 32 -4.62 -6.10 -20.99
C MET A 32 -5.50 -5.97 -19.74
N GLY A 33 -6.81 -6.15 -19.86
CA GLY A 33 -7.73 -6.10 -18.72
C GLY A 33 -7.45 -7.19 -17.70
N GLU A 34 -7.14 -8.40 -18.15
CA GLU A 34 -6.71 -9.50 -17.27
C GLU A 34 -5.38 -9.19 -16.58
N ALA A 35 -4.40 -8.67 -17.30
CA ALA A 35 -3.12 -8.27 -16.74
C ALA A 35 -3.27 -7.18 -15.66
N VAL A 36 -4.06 -6.14 -15.93
CA VAL A 36 -4.35 -5.07 -14.94
C VAL A 36 -5.10 -5.64 -13.73
N LYS A 37 -6.07 -6.54 -13.94
CA LYS A 37 -6.82 -7.17 -12.85
C LYS A 37 -5.91 -8.01 -11.94
N GLN A 38 -5.02 -8.80 -12.52
CA GLN A 38 -4.04 -9.60 -11.78
C GLN A 38 -3.04 -8.71 -11.05
N TYR A 39 -2.56 -7.64 -11.69
CA TYR A 39 -1.68 -6.66 -11.06
C TYR A 39 -2.32 -6.03 -9.83
N ARG A 40 -3.57 -5.54 -9.94
CA ARG A 40 -4.31 -4.97 -8.80
C ARG A 40 -4.47 -5.97 -7.66
N LYS A 41 -4.87 -7.20 -7.98
CA LYS A 41 -5.03 -8.27 -6.99
C LYS A 41 -3.71 -8.60 -6.27
N ALA A 42 -2.59 -8.63 -6.99
CA ALA A 42 -1.27 -8.86 -6.39
C ALA A 42 -0.85 -7.68 -5.49
N THR A 43 -1.10 -6.43 -5.90
CA THR A 43 -0.77 -5.25 -5.09
C THR A 43 -1.66 -5.11 -3.86
N GLU A 44 -2.95 -5.46 -3.97
CA GLU A 44 -3.89 -5.45 -2.85
C GLU A 44 -3.56 -6.56 -1.85
N GLY A 45 -3.26 -7.77 -2.33
CA GLY A 45 -2.81 -8.88 -1.49
C GLY A 45 -1.49 -8.57 -0.76
N ALA A 46 -0.51 -8.00 -1.45
CA ALA A 46 0.76 -7.57 -0.84
C ALA A 46 0.55 -6.43 0.19
N SER A 47 -0.40 -5.52 -0.05
CA SER A 47 -0.74 -4.48 0.92
C SER A 47 -1.48 -5.05 2.13
N GLU A 48 -2.29 -6.09 1.95
CA GLU A 48 -2.99 -6.77 3.04
C GLU A 48 -2.04 -7.66 3.86
N GLU A 49 -1.06 -8.30 3.21
CA GLU A 49 0.03 -9.04 3.87
C GLU A 49 0.97 -8.10 4.63
N ALA A 50 1.39 -6.97 4.06
CA ALA A 50 2.17 -5.96 4.77
C ALA A 50 1.38 -5.36 5.96
N ALA A 51 0.07 -5.23 5.86
CA ALA A 51 -0.79 -4.80 6.96
C ALA A 51 -1.03 -5.91 8.02
N LYS A 52 -0.87 -7.19 7.65
CA LYS A 52 -0.93 -8.33 8.57
C LYS A 52 0.41 -8.60 9.25
N GLU A 53 1.54 -8.37 8.57
CA GLU A 53 2.89 -8.40 9.17
C GLU A 53 3.08 -7.25 10.19
N GLY A 54 2.42 -6.10 9.99
CA GLY A 54 2.29 -5.06 11.01
C GLY A 54 1.32 -5.38 12.18
N LYS A 55 0.69 -6.57 12.15
CA LYS A 55 -0.16 -7.13 13.21
C LYS A 55 0.41 -8.49 13.67
N GLU A 56 1.73 -8.62 13.77
CA GLU A 56 2.28 -9.63 14.65
C GLU A 56 1.75 -9.38 16.07
N GLU A 57 1.00 -10.36 16.57
CA GLU A 57 0.73 -10.53 17.98
C GLU A 57 2.04 -10.35 18.73
N ILE A 58 2.09 -9.36 19.63
CA ILE A 58 3.14 -9.24 20.64
C ILE A 58 3.19 -10.59 21.34
N THR A 59 4.17 -11.41 20.97
CA THR A 59 4.36 -12.72 21.59
C THR A 59 4.69 -12.47 23.06
N GLU A 60 4.17 -13.33 23.95
CA GLU A 60 4.45 -13.27 25.40
C GLU A 60 5.95 -13.15 25.73
N HIS A 61 6.81 -13.59 24.80
CA HIS A 61 8.25 -13.46 24.88
C HIS A 61 8.76 -12.01 24.76
N GLU A 62 8.23 -11.18 23.86
CA GLU A 62 8.62 -9.77 23.78
C GLU A 62 8.05 -8.96 24.94
N ARG A 63 6.83 -9.29 25.37
CA ARG A 63 6.20 -8.66 26.53
C ARG A 63 7.01 -8.92 27.81
N LYS A 64 7.54 -10.13 28.01
CA LYS A 64 8.45 -10.46 29.12
C LYS A 64 9.78 -9.71 29.06
N THR A 65 10.40 -9.59 27.88
CA THR A 65 11.67 -8.87 27.74
C THR A 65 11.52 -7.37 28.03
N ILE A 66 10.41 -6.77 27.60
CA ILE A 66 10.10 -5.36 27.87
C ILE A 66 9.80 -5.13 29.36
N ILE A 67 9.02 -6.02 30.00
CA ILE A 67 8.71 -5.94 31.44
C ILE A 67 9.96 -6.17 32.29
N GLU A 68 10.82 -7.13 31.92
CA GLU A 68 12.07 -7.41 32.64
C GLU A 68 13.05 -6.23 32.53
N THR A 69 13.10 -5.57 31.37
CA THR A 69 13.92 -4.37 31.16
C THR A 69 13.40 -3.19 31.97
N ALA A 70 12.09 -2.94 31.97
CA ALA A 70 11.47 -1.90 32.80
C ALA A 70 11.71 -2.14 34.30
N LYS A 71 11.62 -3.40 34.75
CA LYS A 71 11.82 -3.80 36.14
C LYS A 71 13.29 -3.70 36.58
N LYS A 72 14.24 -4.07 35.70
CA LYS A 72 15.69 -3.90 35.95
C LYS A 72 16.10 -2.43 35.98
N LEU A 73 15.39 -1.56 35.26
CA LEU A 73 15.61 -0.12 35.25
C LEU A 73 14.87 0.62 36.38
N GLY A 74 14.16 -0.10 37.26
CA GLY A 74 13.47 0.49 38.42
C GLY A 74 12.25 1.34 38.07
N ILE A 75 11.66 1.11 36.88
CA ILE A 75 10.48 1.82 36.41
C ILE A 75 9.25 1.09 36.94
N ASP A 76 8.48 1.76 37.79
CA ASP A 76 7.19 1.29 38.27
C ASP A 76 6.17 1.30 37.10
N VAL A 77 5.69 0.13 36.72
CA VAL A 77 4.86 -0.10 35.52
C VAL A 77 3.37 0.16 35.74
N GLU A 78 2.98 0.77 36.85
CA GLU A 78 1.59 1.08 37.14
C GLU A 78 1.18 2.45 36.56
N GLY A 79 0.39 2.40 35.48
CA GLY A 79 -0.57 3.47 35.17
C GLY A 79 -0.16 4.55 34.15
N ARG A 80 0.81 4.31 33.26
CA ARG A 80 1.11 5.25 32.15
C ARG A 80 1.19 4.56 30.79
N SER A 81 0.58 5.20 29.80
CA SER A 81 0.51 4.66 28.44
C SER A 81 1.85 4.86 27.73
N ILE A 82 2.31 3.85 26.98
CA ILE A 82 3.61 3.82 26.28
C ILE A 82 3.81 5.04 25.36
N LYS A 83 2.72 5.66 24.90
CA LYS A 83 2.74 6.89 24.09
C LYS A 83 3.25 8.11 24.87
N GLU A 84 2.83 8.30 26.11
CA GLU A 84 3.24 9.45 26.94
C GLU A 84 4.74 9.38 27.29
N ILE A 85 5.25 8.17 27.54
CA ILE A 85 6.67 7.94 27.83
C ILE A 85 7.53 8.23 26.59
N SER A 86 7.04 7.90 25.39
CA SER A 86 7.77 8.17 24.15
C SER A 86 7.85 9.66 23.79
N GLU A 87 6.82 10.45 24.10
CA GLU A 87 6.82 11.90 23.87
C GLU A 87 7.76 12.64 24.84
N ASP A 88 7.77 12.26 26.12
CA ASP A 88 8.59 12.90 27.15
C ASP A 88 10.11 12.68 26.96
N ILE A 89 10.47 11.51 26.40
CA ILE A 89 11.85 11.19 26.00
C ILE A 89 12.28 12.02 24.78
N LEU A 90 11.39 12.21 23.80
CA LEU A 90 11.67 12.99 22.59
C LEU A 90 11.84 14.49 22.89
N GLU A 91 11.06 15.02 23.83
CA GLU A 91 11.12 16.43 24.23
C GLU A 91 12.40 16.75 25.01
N LYS A 92 12.82 15.87 25.93
CA LYS A 92 14.09 16.03 26.66
C LYS A 92 15.33 15.84 25.79
N ALA A 93 15.27 14.94 24.79
CA ALA A 93 16.38 14.75 23.85
C ALA A 93 16.59 15.97 22.93
N LYS A 94 15.51 16.65 22.52
CA LYS A 94 15.59 17.87 21.69
C LYS A 94 16.01 19.11 22.46
N LYS A 95 15.74 19.18 23.76
CA LYS A 95 16.08 20.36 24.58
C LYS A 95 17.56 20.44 24.96
N ASN A 96 18.33 19.38 24.70
CA ASN A 96 19.75 19.28 25.04
C ASN A 96 20.67 19.14 23.80
N GLN A 97 20.15 19.46 22.60
CA GLN A 97 20.92 19.59 21.37
C GLN A 97 20.85 21.02 20.83
#